data_AF-A0A3D3EDQ2-F1
#
_entry.id   AF-A0A3D3EDQ2-F1
#
_cell.length_a   1.000
_cell.length_b   1.000
_cell.length_c   1.000
_cell.angle_alpha   90.00
_cell.angle_beta   90.00
_cell.angle_gamma   90.00
#
_symmetry.space_group_name_H-M   'P 1'
#
loop_
_entity.id
_entity.type
_entity.pdbx_description
1 polymer ?
#
loop_
_entity_poly.entity_id
_entity_poly.type
_entity_poly.pdbx_seq_one_letter_code
_entity_poly.pdbx_strand_id
1 'polypeptide(L)'
;MTRAAHADQLKAVIAPFITAAQSFAEDPVRRALDDMAATDIRIRMCHPFGDLQGATALYDTIYAPLLAAMPDLERRDLICLAG
;
A
#
# COMPACT_ATOMS: atom_id res chain seq x y z
N MET A 1 -4.29 -18.81 -18.82
CA MET A 1 -5.04 -18.28 -17.66
C MET A 1 -6.22 -17.47 -18.15
N THR A 2 -7.39 -17.58 -17.53
CA THR A 2 -8.54 -16.71 -17.82
C THR A 2 -8.33 -15.34 -17.19
N ARG A 3 -8.94 -14.28 -17.75
CA ARG A 3 -8.82 -12.91 -17.22
C ARG A 3 -9.27 -12.79 -15.76
N ALA A 4 -10.32 -13.52 -15.37
CA ALA A 4 -10.81 -13.56 -13.99
C ALA A 4 -9.76 -14.12 -13.01
N ALA A 5 -9.09 -15.23 -13.38
CA ALA A 5 -8.05 -15.83 -12.53
C ALA A 5 -6.84 -14.90 -12.35
N HIS A 6 -6.50 -14.10 -13.36
CA HIS A 6 -5.44 -13.11 -13.25
C HIS A 6 -5.82 -11.94 -12.31
N ALA A 7 -7.05 -11.43 -12.45
CA ALA A 7 -7.57 -10.38 -11.57
C ALA A 7 -7.58 -10.81 -10.09
N ASP A 8 -7.96 -12.06 -9.81
CA ASP A 8 -7.95 -12.61 -8.44
C ASP A 8 -6.53 -12.72 -7.88
N GLN A 9 -5.55 -13.08 -8.71
CA GLN A 9 -4.14 -13.10 -8.31
C GLN A 9 -3.62 -11.70 -7.97
N LEU A 10 -3.94 -10.69 -8.78
CA LEU A 10 -3.56 -9.31 -8.49
C LEU A 10 -4.17 -8.81 -7.17
N LYS A 11 -5.44 -9.13 -6.92
CA LYS A 11 -6.10 -8.81 -5.65
C LYS A 11 -5.46 -9.52 -4.46
N ALA A 12 -5.04 -10.78 -4.65
CA ALA A 12 -4.34 -11.53 -3.61
C ALA A 12 -2.99 -10.89 -3.23
N VAL A 13 -2.29 -10.24 -4.17
CA VAL A 13 -1.03 -9.53 -3.89
C VAL A 13 -1.24 -8.32 -2.96
N ILE A 14 -2.30 -7.54 -3.17
CA ILE A 14 -2.56 -6.32 -2.37
C ILE A 14 -3.33 -6.59 -1.07
N ALA A 15 -4.00 -7.73 -0.96
CA ALA A 15 -4.83 -8.08 0.19
C ALA A 15 -4.12 -7.97 1.56
N PRO A 16 -2.85 -8.42 1.74
CA PRO A 16 -2.15 -8.27 3.01
C PRO A 16 -2.00 -6.81 3.45
N PHE A 17 -1.70 -5.90 2.50
CA PHE A 17 -1.61 -4.47 2.80
C PHE A 17 -2.98 -3.91 3.22
N ILE A 18 -4.05 -4.24 2.49
CA ILE A 18 -5.41 -3.81 2.84
C ILE A 18 -5.76 -4.26 4.25
N THR A 19 -5.48 -5.51 4.62
CA THR A 19 -5.74 -6.03 5.97
C THR A 19 -4.90 -5.30 7.03
N ALA A 20 -3.58 -5.15 6.82
CA ALA A 20 -2.71 -4.47 7.77
C ALA A 20 -3.11 -3.00 7.99
N ALA A 21 -3.56 -2.32 6.94
CA ALA A 21 -3.94 -0.92 6.99
C ALA A 21 -5.29 -0.67 7.69
N GLN A 22 -6.08 -1.71 8.00
CA GLN A 22 -7.36 -1.55 8.70
C GLN A 22 -7.22 -0.95 10.10
N SER A 23 -6.20 -1.35 10.85
CA SER A 23 -5.84 -0.77 12.16
C SER A 23 -4.55 0.05 12.11
N PHE A 24 -3.94 0.14 10.93
CA PHE A 24 -2.78 0.95 10.58
C PHE A 24 -1.63 0.96 11.60
N ALA A 25 -1.26 -0.21 12.12
CA ALA A 25 -0.03 -0.34 12.90
C ALA A 25 1.20 -0.28 11.98
N GLU A 26 2.24 0.44 12.40
CA GLU A 26 3.45 0.70 11.60
C GLU A 26 4.10 -0.58 11.05
N ASP A 27 4.46 -1.51 11.93
CA ASP A 27 5.21 -2.72 11.57
C ASP A 27 4.46 -3.61 10.55
N PRO A 28 3.18 -3.98 10.77
CA PRO A 28 2.42 -4.74 9.77
C PRO A 28 2.29 -4.04 8.43
N VAL A 29 2.07 -2.71 8.42
CA VAL A 29 1.91 -1.95 7.18
C VAL A 29 3.22 -1.89 6.40
N ARG A 30 4.34 -1.59 7.07
CA ARG A 30 5.67 -1.58 6.41
C ARG A 30 6.00 -2.92 5.78
N ARG A 31 5.83 -4.03 6.53
CA ARG A 31 6.09 -5.38 6.02
C ARG A 31 5.21 -5.72 4.83
N ALA A 32 3.91 -5.42 4.90
CA ALA A 32 2.99 -5.71 3.81
C ALA A 32 3.27 -4.88 2.55
N LEU A 33 3.79 -3.65 2.69
CA LEU A 33 4.27 -2.85 1.55
C LEU A 33 5.52 -3.46 0.93
N ASP A 34 6.50 -3.85 1.76
CA ASP A 34 7.76 -4.44 1.29
C ASP A 34 7.55 -5.79 0.60
N ASP A 35 6.68 -6.65 1.14
CA ASP A 35 6.38 -7.98 0.58
C ASP A 35 5.68 -7.90 -0.80
N MET A 36 4.86 -6.87 -1.00
CA MET A 36 4.13 -6.63 -2.25
C MET A 36 4.97 -5.92 -3.31
N ALA A 37 5.92 -5.08 -2.89
CA ALA A 37 6.65 -4.19 -3.79
C ALA A 37 7.75 -4.91 -4.55
N ALA A 38 7.81 -4.68 -5.86
CA ALA A 38 9.05 -4.91 -6.60
C ALA A 38 10.17 -4.02 -6.05
N THR A 39 11.41 -4.51 -6.07
CA THR A 39 12.59 -3.81 -5.54
C THR A 39 12.78 -2.41 -6.15
N ASP A 40 12.34 -2.22 -7.40
CA ASP A 40 12.45 -0.99 -8.17
C ASP A 40 11.10 -0.30 -8.44
N ILE A 41 10.07 -0.56 -7.62
CA ILE A 41 8.76 0.05 -7.80
C ILE A 41 8.82 1.59 -7.80
N ARG A 42 8.27 2.20 -8.84
CA ARG A 42 8.08 3.65 -8.94
C ARG A 42 6.64 4.01 -8.62
N ILE A 43 6.46 4.87 -7.63
CA ILE A 43 5.16 5.27 -7.10
C ILE A 43 4.97 6.75 -7.43
N ARG A 44 3.90 7.10 -8.14
CA ARG A 44 3.63 8.49 -8.56
C ARG A 44 2.47 9.03 -7.74
N MET A 45 2.77 10.01 -6.89
CA MET A 45 1.79 10.68 -6.06
C MET A 45 1.50 12.09 -6.59
N CYS A 46 0.38 12.66 -6.15
CA CYS A 46 0.06 14.05 -6.45
C CYS A 46 1.07 15.01 -5.79
N HIS A 47 1.12 16.25 -6.28
CA HIS A 47 1.83 17.33 -5.60
C HIS A 47 1.24 17.51 -4.18
N PRO A 48 2.06 17.72 -3.14
CA PRO A 48 3.50 18.07 -3.17
C PRO A 48 4.47 16.88 -3.15
N PHE A 49 3.99 15.64 -3.14
CA PHE A 49 4.84 14.47 -2.92
C PHE A 49 5.64 14.06 -4.17
N GLY A 50 5.01 14.11 -5.34
CA GLY A 50 5.65 13.74 -6.61
C GLY A 50 5.98 12.25 -6.71
N ASP A 51 7.14 11.93 -7.28
CA ASP A 51 7.54 10.55 -7.54
C ASP A 51 8.41 9.98 -6.41
N LEU A 52 8.08 8.77 -5.97
CA LEU A 52 8.76 8.01 -4.92
C LEU A 52 9.32 6.71 -5.49
N GLN A 53 10.48 6.29 -4.98
CA GLN A 53 11.17 5.07 -5.40
C GLN A 53 11.24 4.09 -4.22
N GLY A 54 10.60 2.93 -4.36
CA GLY A 54 10.57 1.88 -3.34
C GLY A 54 9.47 2.05 -2.28
N ALA A 55 9.09 0.94 -1.65
CA ALA A 55 8.08 0.88 -0.59
C ALA A 55 8.46 1.69 0.66
N THR A 56 9.75 1.68 1.04
CA THR A 56 10.26 2.48 2.15
C THR A 56 10.00 3.98 1.95
N ALA A 57 10.30 4.51 0.75
CA ALA A 57 10.07 5.92 0.45
C ALA A 57 8.58 6.28 0.49
N LEU A 58 7.69 5.39 0.05
CA LEU A 58 6.25 5.57 0.20
C LEU A 58 5.85 5.67 1.67
N TYR A 59 6.28 4.73 2.51
CA TYR A 59 5.89 4.74 3.91
C TYR A 59 6.42 5.99 4.63
N ASP A 60 7.72 6.26 4.51
CA ASP A 60 8.36 7.35 5.27
C ASP A 60 7.87 8.74 4.84
N THR A 61 7.55 8.93 3.56
CA THR A 61 7.12 10.23 3.03
C THR A 61 5.62 10.47 3.23
N ILE A 62 4.80 9.41 3.16
CA ILE A 62 3.33 9.55 3.15
C ILE A 62 2.70 9.05 4.46
N TYR A 63 2.97 7.79 4.82
CA TYR A 63 2.23 7.13 5.88
C TYR A 63 2.77 7.43 7.27
N ALA A 64 4.08 7.53 7.47
CA ALA A 64 4.66 7.84 8.77
C ALA A 64 4.19 9.21 9.30
N PRO A 65 4.20 10.31 8.51
CA PRO A 65 3.68 11.59 8.96
C PRO A 65 2.17 11.57 9.21
N LEU A 66 1.42 10.83 8.39
CA LEU A 66 -0.02 10.69 8.54
C LEU A 66 -0.37 9.94 9.83
N LEU A 67 0.30 8.83 10.12
CA LEU A 67 0.11 8.07 11.35
C LEU A 67 0.53 8.87 12.60
N ALA A 68 1.61 9.66 12.50
CA ALA A 68 2.00 10.55 13.58
C ALA A 68 0.95 11.65 13.85
N ALA A 69 0.31 12.16 12.81
CA ALA A 69 -0.76 13.15 12.92
C ALA A 69 -2.10 12.55 13.37
N MET A 70 -2.34 11.27 13.07
CA MET A 70 -3.56 10.52 13.37
C MET A 70 -3.20 9.14 13.96
N PRO A 71 -2.93 9.05 15.28
CA PRO A 71 -2.47 7.81 15.91
C PRO A 71 -3.50 6.66 15.90
N ASP A 72 -4.77 6.98 15.67
CA ASP A 72 -5.89 6.05 15.52
C ASP A 72 -6.29 5.84 14.05
N LEU A 73 -5.36 6.07 13.12
CA LEU A 73 -5.59 5.92 11.68
C LEU A 73 -6.15 4.54 11.37
N GLU A 74 -7.27 4.53 10.65
CA GLU A 74 -7.82 3.34 10.01
C GLU A 74 -7.95 3.58 8.51
N ARG A 75 -7.54 2.61 7.71
CA ARG A 75 -7.75 2.63 6.27
C ARG A 75 -8.71 1.52 5.86
N ARG A 76 -9.81 1.90 5.22
CA ARG A 76 -10.84 0.98 4.70
C ARG A 76 -10.92 1.09 3.19
N ASP A 77 -10.38 0.11 2.48
CA ASP A 77 -10.46 0.05 1.02
C ASP A 77 -11.82 -0.52 0.58
N LEU A 78 -12.75 0.36 0.21
CA LEU A 78 -14.08 -0.01 -0.34
C LEU A 78 -14.01 -0.38 -1.84
N ILE A 79 -13.04 0.25 -2.50
CA ILE A 79 -12.60 0.23 -3.90
C ILE A 79 -11.49 -0.76 -4.29
N CYS A 80 -11.72 -2.02 -4.70
CA CYS A 80 -10.61 -2.87 -5.22
C CYS A 80 -10.88 -3.40 -6.64
N LEU A 81 -10.13 -2.86 -7.61
CA LEU A 81 -10.20 -3.23 -9.03
C LEU A 81 -8.90 -3.94 -9.46
N ALA A 82 -9.04 -4.96 -10.30
CA ALA A 82 -7.92 -5.63 -10.96
C ALA A 82 -8.31 -5.93 -12.42
N GLY A 83 -7.35 -5.77 -13.33
CA GLY A 83 -7.50 -5.92 -14.78
C GLY A 83 -7.38 -7.36 -15.27
#